data_AF-A0A916CAK8-F1
#
_entry.id   AF-A0A916CAK8-F1
#
_cell.length_a   1.000
_cell.length_b   1.000
_cell.length_c   1.000
_cell.angle_alpha   90.00
_cell.angle_beta   90.00
_cell.angle_gamma   90.00
#
_symmetry.space_group_name_H-M   'P 1'
#
loop_
_entity.id
_entity.type
_entity.pdbx_description
1 polymer ?
#
loop_
_entity_poly.entity_id
_entity_poly.type
_entity_poly.pdbx_seq_one_letter_code
_entity_poly.pdbx_strand_id
1 'polypeptide(L)'
;MKFKLTAPPSLEVHAENIIFLFVRDANGAGVAGAHVKVWAGPPPTGQPPYFVDDVPFRATSSSGKLEYTTLNGAMPDSRDYWTQVIDASGAALSDPVQFHFPKGSTLWITAILQGTEASAPGGGNVTINLDWDPRLDAQLVTRELATVAAGQAYWKLIRAKFLPEGNGAEDAQGRVNIYYTTLNENGQPIVGQRVWNEWPGDRASKLTEDGGTTNFNMTTDSTSDPTAGRPGPHSGYVDGLPSDKVKGMGLPLHRHVCYELTWRKTIHGGAPVVANSSITGKISNALPGTQVALVSDTLNKTATPDGTGEYGFTQLPAGTYSISITNAGVVKSGIALDGNNTARVDFAFPTQSLEGAILSHAQQFRWMPINDQAALYRFAQQNNLGYPQTDEFDATFNGEAYVGQVYNLGIVYVKKGDWGNIKWLKKP
;
A
#
# COMPACT_ATOMS: atom_id res chain seq x y z
N MET A 1 6.43 3.87 -0.94
CA MET A 1 5.25 4.46 -0.27
C MET A 1 5.71 5.58 0.66
N LYS A 2 5.13 6.78 0.56
CA LYS A 2 5.36 7.89 1.50
C LYS A 2 4.22 7.93 2.51
N PHE A 3 4.49 8.37 3.74
CA PHE A 3 3.50 8.46 4.82
C PHE A 3 3.33 9.90 5.28
N LYS A 4 2.10 10.26 5.67
CA LYS A 4 1.76 11.58 6.22
C LYS A 4 0.91 11.46 7.47
N LEU A 5 1.06 12.43 8.36
CA LEU A 5 0.26 12.55 9.56
C LEU A 5 -1.19 12.85 9.19
N THR A 6 -2.11 12.05 9.70
CA THR A 6 -3.54 12.15 9.37
C THR A 6 -4.28 13.21 10.17
N ALA A 7 -3.84 13.45 11.40
CA ALA A 7 -4.37 14.45 12.31
C ALA A 7 -3.30 14.82 13.35
N PRO A 8 -3.40 15.99 14.01
CA PRO A 8 -2.55 16.31 15.14
C PRO A 8 -2.55 15.18 16.18
N PRO A 9 -1.42 14.89 16.84
CA PRO A 9 -1.38 13.82 17.84
C PRO A 9 -2.39 14.05 18.96
N SER A 10 -3.12 13.01 19.34
CA SER A 10 -4.06 13.08 20.47
C SER A 10 -3.34 12.83 21.78
N LEU A 11 -3.74 13.52 22.85
CA LEU A 11 -3.12 13.45 24.17
C LEU A 11 -4.13 12.94 25.19
N GLU A 12 -3.70 12.00 26.03
CA GLU A 12 -4.49 11.43 27.13
C GLU A 12 -3.64 11.36 28.40
N VAL A 13 -4.23 11.66 29.55
CA VAL A 13 -3.55 11.53 30.84
C VAL A 13 -3.40 10.04 31.16
N HIS A 14 -2.20 9.64 31.56
CA HIS A 14 -1.88 8.28 31.99
C HIS A 14 -0.97 8.30 33.22
N ALA A 15 -0.56 7.15 33.75
CA ALA A 15 0.46 7.02 34.79
C ALA A 15 1.91 7.13 34.24
N GLU A 16 2.07 7.07 32.92
CA GLU A 16 3.37 6.97 32.24
C GLU A 16 3.41 7.91 31.03
N ASN A 17 4.60 8.17 30.51
CA ASN A 17 4.78 8.92 29.26
C ASN A 17 5.09 7.97 28.09
N ILE A 18 4.11 7.71 27.22
CA ILE A 18 4.22 6.75 26.12
C ILE A 18 3.87 7.41 24.78
N ILE A 19 4.62 7.04 23.75
CA ILE A 19 4.35 7.34 22.35
C ILE A 19 3.68 6.12 21.71
N PHE A 20 2.49 6.32 21.15
CA PHE A 20 1.86 5.38 20.22
C PHE A 20 1.92 5.94 18.81
N LEU A 21 2.67 5.28 17.93
CA LEU A 21 2.68 5.59 16.51
C LEU A 21 2.05 4.43 15.73
N PHE A 22 0.96 4.71 15.02
CA PHE A 22 0.37 3.76 14.09
C PHE A 22 0.78 4.11 12.68
N VAL A 23 1.43 3.17 11.99
CA VAL A 23 1.77 3.27 10.57
C VAL A 23 0.77 2.46 9.79
N ARG A 24 -0.01 3.13 8.95
CA ARG A 24 -1.05 2.55 8.12
C ARG A 24 -0.71 2.72 6.65
N ASP A 25 -1.09 1.73 5.86
CA ASP A 25 -1.10 1.85 4.40
C ASP A 25 -2.16 2.89 3.99
N ALA A 26 -2.34 3.13 2.69
CA ALA A 26 -3.31 4.13 2.26
C ALA A 26 -4.78 3.70 2.47
N ASN A 27 -5.03 2.42 2.73
CA ASN A 27 -6.35 1.84 3.00
C ASN A 27 -6.68 1.75 4.50
N GLY A 28 -5.76 2.19 5.36
CA GLY A 28 -5.92 2.17 6.81
C GLY A 28 -5.56 0.84 7.46
N ALA A 29 -5.03 -0.12 6.70
CA ALA A 29 -4.50 -1.35 7.27
C ALA A 29 -3.13 -1.10 7.90
N GLY A 30 -2.82 -1.78 8.99
CA GLY A 30 -1.52 -1.67 9.66
C GLY A 30 -0.36 -2.13 8.78
N VAL A 31 0.73 -1.36 8.72
CA VAL A 31 1.95 -1.75 8.01
C VAL A 31 2.87 -2.48 8.98
N ALA A 32 2.88 -3.81 8.89
CA ALA A 32 3.77 -4.64 9.67
C ALA A 32 5.25 -4.40 9.34
N GLY A 33 6.11 -4.34 10.36
CA GLY A 33 7.56 -4.26 10.18
C GLY A 33 8.08 -2.94 9.60
N ALA A 34 7.28 -1.87 9.62
CA ALA A 34 7.74 -0.55 9.19
C ALA A 34 8.88 -0.07 10.11
N HIS A 35 10.00 0.36 9.50
CA HIS A 35 11.14 0.87 10.26
C HIS A 35 10.87 2.31 10.71
N VAL A 36 10.95 2.54 12.00
CA VAL A 36 10.70 3.84 12.64
C VAL A 36 11.94 4.25 13.42
N LYS A 37 12.43 5.45 13.12
CA LYS A 37 13.47 6.11 13.90
C LYS A 37 12.83 6.95 15.00
N VAL A 38 13.37 6.89 16.22
CA VAL A 38 12.93 7.69 17.38
C VAL A 38 14.12 8.50 17.92
N TRP A 39 13.90 9.77 18.25
CA TRP A 39 14.91 10.63 18.88
C TRP A 39 14.25 11.73 19.73
N ALA A 40 14.98 12.29 20.69
CA ALA A 40 14.53 13.44 21.48
C ALA A 40 15.47 14.62 21.26
N GLY A 41 14.95 15.81 20.95
CA GLY A 41 15.79 16.91 20.47
C GLY A 41 15.04 18.02 19.73
N PRO A 42 15.71 19.13 19.40
CA PRO A 42 15.25 20.00 18.31
C PRO A 42 15.11 19.18 17.01
N PRO A 43 14.37 19.68 16.00
CA PRO A 43 14.30 19.07 14.67
C PRO A 43 15.70 18.75 14.13
N PRO A 44 15.86 17.83 13.15
CA PRO A 44 17.16 17.49 12.59
C PRO A 44 17.70 18.66 11.73
N THR A 45 18.10 19.75 12.38
CA THR A 45 18.65 20.97 11.77
C THR A 45 20.06 21.29 12.30
N GLY A 46 20.78 20.28 12.83
CA GLY A 46 22.22 20.36 13.07
C GLY A 46 22.68 20.62 14.52
N GLN A 47 21.82 20.46 15.52
CA GLN A 47 22.23 20.33 16.92
C GLN A 47 22.17 18.84 17.31
N PRO A 48 23.10 18.29 18.11
CA PRO A 48 23.00 16.91 18.54
C PRO A 48 21.69 16.73 19.34
N PRO A 49 20.83 15.77 18.97
CA PRO A 49 19.64 15.48 19.74
C PRO A 49 20.05 15.07 21.16
N TYR A 50 19.21 15.38 22.15
CA TYR A 50 19.41 14.98 23.55
C TYR A 50 19.52 13.45 23.68
N PHE A 51 18.86 12.74 22.76
CA PHE A 51 18.83 11.29 22.70
C PHE A 51 18.57 10.83 21.26
N VAL A 52 19.32 9.83 20.81
CA VAL A 52 18.97 9.00 19.65
C VAL A 52 18.81 7.59 20.19
N ASP A 53 17.79 6.90 19.75
CA ASP A 53 17.60 5.50 20.09
C ASP A 53 18.83 4.65 19.76
N ASP A 54 19.25 3.80 20.70
CA ASP A 54 20.49 3.02 20.62
C ASP A 54 20.39 1.92 19.53
N VAL A 55 19.16 1.62 19.09
CA VAL A 55 18.88 0.75 17.95
C VAL A 55 18.69 1.56 16.67
N PRO A 56 19.19 1.07 15.51
CA PRO A 56 19.13 1.80 14.24
C PRO A 56 17.70 2.22 13.84
N PHE A 57 16.73 1.37 14.18
CA PHE A 57 15.30 1.60 14.03
C PHE A 57 14.53 0.61 14.90
N ARG A 58 13.27 0.94 15.18
CA ARG A 58 12.27 0.01 15.71
C ARG A 58 11.35 -0.44 14.59
N ALA A 59 10.88 -1.68 14.66
CA ALA A 59 9.88 -2.20 13.74
C ALA A 59 8.49 -2.10 14.37
N THR A 60 7.49 -1.72 13.58
CA THR A 60 6.09 -1.85 14.00
C THR A 60 5.71 -3.32 14.15
N SER A 61 4.76 -3.61 15.05
CA SER A 61 4.13 -4.93 15.18
C SER A 61 3.42 -5.36 13.90
N SER A 62 2.87 -6.58 13.87
CA SER A 62 2.03 -7.08 12.77
C SER A 62 0.83 -6.19 12.44
N SER A 63 0.39 -5.35 13.40
CA SER A 63 -0.70 -4.41 13.25
C SER A 63 -0.26 -2.98 12.86
N GLY A 64 1.03 -2.76 12.59
CA GLY A 64 1.55 -1.43 12.29
C GLY A 64 1.66 -0.51 13.51
N LYS A 65 1.57 -1.04 14.74
CA LYS A 65 1.76 -0.28 15.98
C LYS A 65 3.24 -0.24 16.36
N LEU A 66 3.71 0.95 16.70
CA LEU A 66 4.91 1.16 17.51
C LEU A 66 4.47 1.73 18.86
N GLU A 67 4.97 1.12 19.93
CA GLU A 67 4.83 1.58 21.30
C GLU A 67 6.22 1.90 21.86
N TYR A 68 6.38 3.10 22.41
CA TYR A 68 7.65 3.55 22.97
C TYR A 68 7.44 4.31 24.28
N THR A 69 7.81 3.67 25.39
CA THR A 69 7.79 4.29 26.73
C THR A 69 8.98 5.22 26.88
N THR A 70 8.71 6.52 26.95
CA THR A 70 9.74 7.55 27.11
C THR A 70 10.21 7.68 28.55
N LEU A 71 9.28 7.55 29.50
CA LEU A 71 9.55 7.63 30.93
C LEU A 71 8.40 7.01 31.72
N ASN A 72 8.73 6.28 32.78
CA ASN A 72 7.76 5.84 33.77
C ASN A 72 7.55 6.94 34.83
N GLY A 73 6.33 7.44 34.98
CA GLY A 73 6.00 8.59 35.83
C GLY A 73 6.17 9.95 35.16
N ALA A 74 6.06 11.02 35.96
CA ALA A 74 5.95 12.40 35.50
C ALA A 74 7.22 12.90 34.80
N MET A 75 7.04 13.64 33.69
CA MET A 75 8.16 14.14 32.91
C MET A 75 8.94 15.20 33.70
N PRO A 76 10.26 15.03 33.96
CA PRO A 76 11.01 15.91 34.86
C PRO A 76 11.19 17.32 34.28
N ASP A 77 11.29 17.43 32.96
CA ASP A 77 11.39 18.68 32.20
C ASP A 77 10.64 18.54 30.87
N SER A 78 10.28 19.66 30.24
CA SER A 78 9.61 19.62 28.94
C SER A 78 10.51 18.96 27.88
N ARG A 79 9.98 17.97 27.14
CA ARG A 79 10.74 17.24 26.13
C ARG A 79 9.94 17.02 24.86
N ASP A 80 10.62 17.20 23.73
CA ASP A 80 10.11 16.83 22.41
C ASP A 80 10.76 15.55 21.94
N TYR A 81 9.91 14.57 21.63
CA TYR A 81 10.29 13.38 20.90
C TYR A 81 9.84 13.48 19.46
N TRP A 82 10.56 12.82 18.59
CA TRP A 82 10.27 12.76 17.18
C TRP A 82 10.29 11.32 16.71
N THR A 83 9.34 10.98 15.85
CA THR A 83 9.38 9.72 15.11
C THR A 83 9.36 9.96 13.61
N GLN A 84 10.05 9.13 12.85
CA GLN A 84 10.02 9.16 11.39
C GLN A 84 10.08 7.76 10.80
N VAL A 85 9.20 7.48 9.84
CA VAL A 85 9.25 6.22 9.09
C VAL A 85 10.37 6.33 8.07
N ILE A 86 11.21 5.31 7.99
CA ILE A 86 12.37 5.22 7.09
C ILE A 86 12.35 3.91 6.30
N ASP A 87 13.09 3.85 5.20
CA ASP A 87 13.30 2.61 4.46
C ASP A 87 14.51 1.82 5.01
N ALA A 88 14.81 0.67 4.38
CA ALA A 88 15.94 -0.18 4.77
C ALA A 88 17.31 0.48 4.60
N SER A 89 17.43 1.52 3.77
CA SER A 89 18.65 2.32 3.60
C SER A 89 18.76 3.47 4.59
N GLY A 90 17.71 3.71 5.39
CA GLY A 90 17.61 4.84 6.31
C GLY A 90 17.04 6.12 5.67
N ALA A 91 16.57 6.06 4.42
CA ALA A 91 15.98 7.21 3.76
C ALA A 91 14.57 7.50 4.31
N ALA A 92 14.23 8.77 4.46
CA ALA A 92 12.95 9.19 5.02
C ALA A 92 11.75 8.82 4.13
N LEU A 93 10.77 8.13 4.71
CA LEU A 93 9.48 7.81 4.11
C LEU A 93 8.34 8.69 4.64
N SER A 94 8.54 9.39 5.76
CA SER A 94 7.61 10.41 6.29
C SER A 94 8.35 11.69 6.67
N ASP A 95 7.60 12.78 6.85
CA ASP A 95 8.10 13.90 7.65
C ASP A 95 8.23 13.46 9.13
N PRO A 96 9.13 14.07 9.92
CA PRO A 96 9.19 13.83 11.37
C PRO A 96 7.88 14.25 12.06
N VAL A 97 7.35 13.37 12.90
CA VAL A 97 6.17 13.65 13.76
C VAL A 97 6.65 14.02 15.14
N GLN A 98 6.24 15.19 15.64
CA GLN A 98 6.58 15.69 16.98
C GLN A 98 5.61 15.17 18.04
N PHE A 99 6.15 14.75 19.18
CA PHE A 99 5.43 14.36 20.38
C PHE A 99 5.95 15.20 21.55
N HIS A 100 5.18 16.21 21.94
CA HIS A 100 5.55 17.15 22.99
C HIS A 100 5.04 16.69 24.36
N PHE A 101 5.96 16.49 25.31
CA PHE A 101 5.66 16.16 26.70
C PHE A 101 6.01 17.34 27.62
N PRO A 102 5.01 18.04 28.18
CA PRO A 102 5.25 19.12 29.13
C PRO A 102 5.88 18.65 30.43
N LYS A 103 6.60 19.54 31.12
CA LYS A 103 7.09 19.26 32.48
C LYS A 103 5.95 18.90 33.42
N GLY A 104 6.13 17.84 34.21
CA GLY A 104 5.18 17.33 35.18
C GLY A 104 4.06 16.48 34.58
N SER A 105 4.04 16.27 33.26
CA SER A 105 2.98 15.51 32.61
C SER A 105 3.20 14.00 32.72
N THR A 106 2.10 13.25 32.72
CA THR A 106 2.08 11.80 32.48
C THR A 106 1.06 11.55 31.38
N LEU A 107 1.54 11.41 30.16
CA LEU A 107 0.69 11.42 28.96
C LEU A 107 0.92 10.20 28.08
N TRP A 108 -0.15 9.71 27.49
CA TRP A 108 -0.05 8.93 26.26
C TRP A 108 -0.36 9.84 25.08
N ILE A 109 0.57 9.90 24.12
CA ILE A 109 0.41 10.68 22.91
C ILE A 109 0.33 9.72 21.73
N THR A 110 -0.76 9.79 20.99
CA THR A 110 -1.01 8.93 19.83
C THR A 110 -0.95 9.72 18.54
N ALA A 111 -0.22 9.20 17.55
CA ALA A 111 -0.22 9.71 16.19
C ALA A 111 -0.48 8.59 15.18
N ILE A 112 -1.11 8.95 14.07
CA ILE A 112 -1.42 8.01 12.98
C ILE A 112 -0.81 8.57 11.69
N LEU A 113 0.16 7.83 11.15
CA LEU A 113 0.72 8.04 9.82
C LEU A 113 0.01 7.15 8.81
N GLN A 114 -0.45 7.73 7.70
CA GLN A 114 -1.14 7.03 6.62
C GLN A 114 -0.36 7.18 5.32
N GLY A 115 -0.26 6.09 4.55
CA GLY A 115 0.33 6.11 3.22
C GLY A 115 -0.39 7.09 2.27
N THR A 116 0.37 7.85 1.48
CA THR A 116 -0.16 8.92 0.61
C THR A 116 -0.54 8.47 -0.80
N GLU A 117 -0.09 7.28 -1.21
CA GLU A 117 -0.53 6.68 -2.47
C GLU A 117 -1.80 5.88 -2.18
N ALA A 118 -2.94 6.57 -2.26
CA ALA A 118 -4.25 5.97 -2.17
C ALA A 118 -4.47 5.01 -3.34
N SER A 119 -4.74 3.74 -3.04
CA SER A 119 -5.81 3.05 -3.77
C SER A 119 -7.09 3.85 -3.54
N ALA A 120 -7.85 4.14 -4.61
CA ALA A 120 -9.16 4.75 -4.48
C ALA A 120 -9.98 4.01 -3.42
N PRO A 121 -10.84 4.68 -2.63
CA PRO A 121 -11.62 4.03 -1.59
C PRO A 121 -12.29 2.79 -2.17
N GLY A 122 -11.79 1.62 -1.76
CA GLY A 122 -12.32 0.34 -2.14
C GLY A 122 -13.71 0.27 -1.56
N GLY A 123 -14.71 0.64 -2.36
CA GLY A 123 -16.12 0.52 -2.04
C GLY A 123 -16.51 -0.95 -2.02
N GLY A 124 -16.00 -1.68 -1.03
CA GLY A 124 -16.42 -3.03 -0.70
C GLY A 124 -17.79 -2.98 -0.04
N ASN A 125 -18.83 -2.62 -0.80
CA ASN A 125 -20.21 -2.86 -0.39
C ASN A 125 -20.54 -4.34 -0.62
N VAL A 126 -19.99 -5.19 0.24
CA VAL A 126 -20.70 -6.40 0.63
C VAL A 126 -22.00 -5.93 1.27
N THR A 127 -23.14 -6.49 0.89
CA THR A 127 -24.37 -6.32 1.68
C THR A 127 -24.15 -7.00 3.02
N ILE A 128 -23.60 -6.26 3.99
CA ILE A 128 -23.39 -6.79 5.33
C ILE A 128 -24.71 -6.60 6.06
N ASN A 129 -25.47 -7.68 6.12
CA ASN A 129 -26.59 -7.78 7.03
C ASN A 129 -26.06 -7.75 8.45
N LEU A 130 -26.75 -7.00 9.31
CA LEU A 130 -26.45 -7.00 10.73
C LEU A 130 -26.71 -8.40 11.28
N ASP A 131 -25.69 -9.04 11.81
CA ASP A 131 -25.81 -10.23 12.63
C ASP A 131 -26.17 -9.82 14.07
N TRP A 132 -27.47 -9.65 14.33
CA TRP A 132 -28.02 -9.26 15.64
C TRP A 132 -28.48 -10.48 16.43
N ASP A 133 -28.01 -10.63 17.66
CA ASP A 133 -28.53 -11.63 18.59
C ASP A 133 -29.89 -11.19 19.14
N PRO A 134 -30.98 -11.93 18.89
CA PRO A 134 -32.32 -11.53 19.30
C PRO A 134 -32.50 -11.44 20.83
N ARG A 135 -31.60 -12.04 21.63
CA ARG A 135 -31.65 -11.91 23.09
C ARG A 135 -31.31 -10.51 23.58
N LEU A 136 -30.63 -9.70 22.76
CA LEU A 136 -30.34 -8.29 23.04
C LEU A 136 -31.63 -7.47 23.21
N ASP A 137 -32.65 -7.76 22.41
CA ASP A 137 -33.95 -7.08 22.51
C ASP A 137 -34.60 -7.32 23.88
N ALA A 138 -34.50 -8.55 24.39
CA ALA A 138 -34.97 -8.92 25.72
C ALA A 138 -34.15 -8.28 26.85
N GLN A 139 -32.95 -7.76 26.56
CA GLN A 139 -32.13 -6.98 27.50
C GLN A 139 -32.34 -5.47 27.35
N LEU A 140 -33.30 -5.03 26.52
CA LEU A 140 -33.53 -3.63 26.16
C LEU A 140 -32.31 -2.97 25.48
N VAL A 141 -31.46 -3.77 24.85
CA VAL A 141 -30.36 -3.27 24.03
C VAL A 141 -30.91 -2.88 22.66
N THR A 142 -30.54 -1.70 22.19
CA THR A 142 -31.04 -1.14 20.93
C THR A 142 -29.89 -0.65 20.06
N ARG A 143 -30.12 -0.62 18.75
CA ARG A 143 -29.22 0.04 17.80
C ARG A 143 -29.83 1.36 17.37
N GLU A 144 -29.10 2.44 17.58
CA GLU A 144 -29.36 3.75 17.02
C GLU A 144 -28.50 3.91 15.74
N LEU A 145 -29.14 4.15 14.60
CA LEU A 145 -28.45 4.27 13.31
C LEU A 145 -27.72 5.60 13.19
N ALA A 146 -26.54 5.58 12.56
CA ALA A 146 -25.87 6.79 12.16
C ALA A 146 -26.74 7.62 11.20
N THR A 147 -26.81 8.94 11.42
CA THR A 147 -27.43 9.86 10.46
C THR A 147 -26.39 10.27 9.41
N VAL A 148 -26.55 9.80 8.18
CA VAL A 148 -25.54 9.92 7.11
C VAL A 148 -26.17 10.17 5.75
N ALA A 149 -25.52 10.99 4.91
CA ALA A 149 -25.95 11.23 3.54
C ALA A 149 -25.48 10.11 2.58
N ALA A 150 -26.15 9.97 1.43
CA ALA A 150 -25.67 9.05 0.38
C ALA A 150 -24.25 9.42 -0.08
N GLY A 151 -23.39 8.43 -0.24
CA GLY A 151 -21.97 8.59 -0.53
C GLY A 151 -21.09 8.92 0.68
N GLN A 152 -21.65 9.15 1.88
CA GLN A 152 -20.88 9.45 3.08
C GLN A 152 -20.34 8.18 3.74
N ALA A 153 -19.06 8.22 4.14
CA ALA A 153 -18.44 7.16 4.93
C ALA A 153 -18.92 7.19 6.39
N TYR A 154 -19.20 6.00 6.94
CA TYR A 154 -19.69 5.85 8.30
C TYR A 154 -19.32 4.49 8.90
N TRP A 155 -19.38 4.38 10.23
CA TRP A 155 -19.19 3.12 10.94
C TRP A 155 -20.52 2.40 11.08
N LYS A 156 -20.71 1.39 10.24
CA LYS A 156 -21.89 0.51 10.29
C LYS A 156 -21.66 -0.60 11.31
N LEU A 157 -22.60 -0.80 12.23
CA LEU A 157 -22.63 -1.99 13.07
C LEU A 157 -23.04 -3.19 12.21
N ILE A 158 -22.20 -4.24 12.21
CA ILE A 158 -22.41 -5.43 11.39
C ILE A 158 -22.61 -6.70 12.21
N ARG A 159 -22.24 -6.69 13.50
CA ARG A 159 -22.49 -7.81 14.42
C ARG A 159 -22.69 -7.29 15.84
N ALA A 160 -23.65 -7.85 16.55
CA ALA A 160 -23.84 -7.70 17.99
C ALA A 160 -24.27 -9.05 18.59
N LYS A 161 -23.46 -9.64 19.46
CA LYS A 161 -23.76 -10.90 20.16
C LYS A 161 -23.87 -10.72 21.66
N PHE A 162 -24.75 -11.48 22.28
CA PHE A 162 -24.91 -11.56 23.72
C PHE A 162 -24.30 -12.87 24.22
N LEU A 163 -23.31 -12.82 25.09
CA LEU A 163 -22.61 -14.02 25.57
C LEU A 163 -22.91 -14.30 27.04
N PRO A 164 -22.97 -15.60 27.44
CA PRO A 164 -22.74 -16.79 26.60
C PRO A 164 -23.87 -17.06 25.59
N GLU A 165 -23.59 -17.84 24.54
CA GLU A 165 -24.55 -18.12 23.45
C GLU A 165 -25.75 -18.98 23.88
N GLY A 166 -25.76 -19.51 25.11
CA GLY A 166 -26.84 -20.29 25.71
C GLY A 166 -27.64 -19.57 26.82
N ASN A 167 -28.67 -20.25 27.35
CA ASN A 167 -29.51 -19.74 28.45
C ASN A 167 -28.97 -20.11 29.85
N GLY A 168 -27.85 -20.83 29.94
CA GLY A 168 -27.21 -21.25 31.19
C GLY A 168 -26.50 -20.10 31.89
N ALA A 169 -26.48 -20.12 33.23
CA ALA A 169 -25.88 -19.08 34.06
C ALA A 169 -24.34 -19.20 34.21
N GLU A 170 -23.69 -20.22 33.61
CA GLU A 170 -22.34 -20.62 33.99
C GLU A 170 -21.21 -20.15 33.03
N ASP A 171 -21.50 -19.66 31.81
CA ASP A 171 -20.50 -19.71 30.73
C ASP A 171 -19.87 -18.39 30.26
N ALA A 172 -20.12 -17.25 30.91
CA ALA A 172 -19.28 -16.06 30.68
C ALA A 172 -17.83 -16.27 31.20
N GLN A 173 -17.57 -17.38 31.91
CA GLN A 173 -16.27 -17.67 32.55
C GLN A 173 -15.83 -16.55 33.49
N GLY A 174 -16.78 -15.93 34.19
CA GLY A 174 -16.52 -14.78 35.07
C GLY A 174 -16.32 -13.44 34.36
N ARG A 175 -16.50 -13.36 33.04
CA ARG A 175 -16.30 -12.13 32.27
C ARG A 175 -17.53 -11.23 32.26
N VAL A 176 -17.28 -9.92 32.26
CA VAL A 176 -18.28 -8.85 32.27
C VAL A 176 -17.81 -7.74 31.33
N ASN A 177 -17.73 -8.03 30.04
CA ASN A 177 -17.02 -7.19 29.08
C ASN A 177 -17.87 -6.79 27.88
N ILE A 178 -17.62 -5.58 27.37
CA ILE A 178 -18.08 -5.14 26.05
C ILE A 178 -16.86 -5.18 25.13
N TYR A 179 -16.85 -6.11 24.19
CA TYR A 179 -15.79 -6.30 23.19
C TYR A 179 -16.15 -5.52 21.92
N TYR A 180 -15.15 -4.82 21.38
CA TYR A 180 -15.24 -4.04 20.15
C TYR A 180 -14.31 -4.64 19.12
N THR A 181 -14.76 -4.72 17.88
CA THR A 181 -13.94 -5.02 16.70
C THR A 181 -14.22 -3.97 15.63
N THR A 182 -13.19 -3.37 15.06
CA THR A 182 -13.32 -2.38 13.98
C THR A 182 -12.63 -2.85 12.71
N LEU A 183 -13.35 -2.78 11.59
CA LEU A 183 -12.91 -3.26 10.29
C LEU A 183 -12.96 -2.15 9.24
N ASN A 184 -12.04 -2.17 8.27
CA ASN A 184 -12.06 -1.28 7.11
C ASN A 184 -13.13 -1.71 6.09
N GLU A 185 -13.25 -0.95 5.00
CA GLU A 185 -14.20 -1.19 3.91
C GLU A 185 -14.05 -2.56 3.26
N ASN A 186 -12.91 -3.24 3.43
CA ASN A 186 -12.64 -4.59 2.92
C ASN A 186 -12.85 -5.71 3.95
N GLY A 187 -13.24 -5.36 5.18
CA GLY A 187 -13.43 -6.33 6.27
C GLY A 187 -12.14 -6.70 6.98
N GLN A 188 -11.04 -5.97 6.75
CA GLN A 188 -9.77 -6.18 7.44
C GLN A 188 -9.75 -5.38 8.74
N PRO A 189 -9.13 -5.89 9.82
CA PRO A 189 -9.08 -5.17 11.08
C PRO A 189 -8.32 -3.84 11.03
N ILE A 190 -8.84 -2.84 11.75
CA ILE A 190 -8.18 -1.54 11.93
C ILE A 190 -7.66 -1.43 13.36
N VAL A 191 -6.36 -1.20 13.49
CA VAL A 191 -5.65 -1.02 14.76
C VAL A 191 -5.41 0.45 15.03
N GLY A 192 -5.50 0.88 16.29
CA GLY A 192 -5.45 2.27 16.71
C GLY A 192 -6.73 3.03 16.38
N GLN A 193 -7.82 2.33 16.06
CA GLN A 193 -9.13 2.95 15.90
C GLN A 193 -9.71 3.22 17.29
N ARG A 194 -10.06 4.47 17.55
CA ARG A 194 -10.69 4.84 18.81
C ARG A 194 -12.14 4.38 18.84
N VAL A 195 -12.53 3.77 19.95
CA VAL A 195 -13.90 3.41 20.28
C VAL A 195 -14.27 4.01 21.63
N TRP A 196 -15.56 4.25 21.81
CA TRP A 196 -16.13 4.88 23.00
C TRP A 196 -17.11 3.94 23.69
N ASN A 197 -17.01 3.87 25.01
CA ASN A 197 -18.03 3.37 25.91
C ASN A 197 -18.56 4.55 26.74
N GLU A 198 -19.83 4.87 26.61
CA GLU A 198 -20.51 6.01 27.23
C GLU A 198 -21.56 5.53 28.24
N TRP A 199 -21.72 6.24 29.36
CA TRP A 199 -22.77 6.00 30.36
C TRP A 199 -23.28 7.34 30.92
N PRO A 200 -24.34 7.38 31.75
CA PRO A 200 -24.91 8.64 32.20
C PRO A 200 -23.88 9.54 32.90
N GLY A 201 -23.55 10.66 32.25
CA GLY A 201 -22.67 11.70 32.79
C GLY A 201 -21.18 11.53 32.50
N ASP A 202 -20.74 10.43 31.89
CA ASP A 202 -19.31 10.18 31.62
C ASP A 202 -19.07 9.18 30.47
N ARG A 203 -17.82 9.04 30.03
CA ARG A 203 -17.40 8.11 28.96
C ARG A 203 -15.93 7.75 29.08
N ALA A 204 -15.58 6.57 28.59
CA ALA A 204 -14.19 6.14 28.40
C ALA A 204 -13.93 5.76 26.94
N SER A 205 -12.70 6.02 26.48
CA SER A 205 -12.20 5.56 25.19
C SER A 205 -11.09 4.54 25.34
N LYS A 206 -10.96 3.67 24.33
CA LYS A 206 -9.79 2.83 24.11
C LYS A 206 -9.46 2.80 22.63
N LEU A 207 -8.20 2.53 22.32
CA LEU A 207 -7.75 2.24 20.98
C LEU A 207 -7.86 0.73 20.73
N THR A 208 -8.23 0.35 19.52
CA THR A 208 -8.11 -1.04 19.09
C THR A 208 -6.65 -1.47 19.00
N GLU A 209 -6.39 -2.69 19.42
CA GLU A 209 -5.09 -3.35 19.37
C GLU A 209 -5.04 -4.36 18.21
N ASP A 210 -4.15 -5.34 18.30
CA ASP A 210 -4.00 -6.41 17.31
C ASP A 210 -5.34 -7.10 17.02
N GLY A 211 -5.57 -7.41 15.74
CA GLY A 211 -6.87 -7.91 15.28
C GLY A 211 -7.99 -6.86 15.27
N GLY A 212 -7.66 -5.58 15.47
CA GLY A 212 -8.62 -4.48 15.46
C GLY A 212 -9.62 -4.54 16.60
N THR A 213 -9.21 -5.10 17.74
CA THR A 213 -10.08 -5.38 18.89
C THR A 213 -9.71 -4.56 20.12
N THR A 214 -10.69 -4.29 20.98
CA THR A 214 -10.46 -3.81 22.35
C THR A 214 -11.67 -4.17 23.22
N ASN A 215 -11.62 -3.90 24.52
CA ASN A 215 -12.74 -4.18 25.42
C ASN A 215 -12.84 -3.21 26.59
N PHE A 216 -14.05 -3.06 27.12
CA PHE A 216 -14.31 -2.37 28.37
C PHE A 216 -14.89 -3.35 29.38
N ASN A 217 -14.41 -3.27 30.61
CA ASN A 217 -15.03 -3.97 31.72
C ASN A 217 -16.31 -3.23 32.11
N MET A 218 -17.34 -4.00 32.42
CA MET A 218 -18.51 -3.54 33.17
C MET A 218 -18.28 -3.82 34.65
N THR A 219 -18.82 -2.96 35.50
CA THR A 219 -18.69 -3.02 36.95
C THR A 219 -20.04 -3.30 37.61
N THR A 220 -20.08 -3.46 38.93
CA THR A 220 -21.31 -3.81 39.67
C THR A 220 -22.40 -2.73 39.62
N ASP A 221 -22.06 -1.50 39.26
CA ASP A 221 -22.97 -0.38 38.98
C ASP A 221 -23.56 -0.42 37.55
N SER A 222 -23.10 -1.34 36.71
CA SER A 222 -23.56 -1.51 35.32
C SER A 222 -24.86 -2.32 35.23
N THR A 223 -25.57 -2.53 36.34
CA THR A 223 -26.77 -3.36 36.43
C THR A 223 -27.93 -2.83 35.60
N SER A 224 -28.67 -3.75 34.97
CA SER A 224 -29.94 -3.47 34.30
C SER A 224 -31.07 -4.35 34.86
N ASP A 225 -32.32 -3.89 34.69
CA ASP A 225 -33.51 -4.67 34.98
C ASP A 225 -34.48 -4.59 33.79
N PRO A 226 -34.28 -5.46 32.78
CA PRO A 226 -35.15 -5.50 31.61
C PRO A 226 -36.61 -5.80 31.95
N THR A 227 -36.86 -6.55 33.03
CA THR A 227 -38.23 -6.91 33.45
C THR A 227 -39.00 -5.72 34.01
N ALA A 228 -38.30 -4.74 34.58
CA ALA A 228 -38.85 -3.47 35.02
C ALA A 228 -38.72 -2.34 33.99
N GLY A 229 -38.32 -2.65 32.74
CA GLY A 229 -38.15 -1.64 31.69
C GLY A 229 -36.90 -0.76 31.83
N ARG A 230 -35.90 -1.20 32.60
CA ARG A 230 -34.68 -0.43 32.90
C ARG A 230 -33.49 -0.99 32.10
N PRO A 231 -33.07 -0.33 30.99
CA PRO A 231 -31.94 -0.78 30.20
C PRO A 231 -30.61 -0.58 30.94
N GLY A 232 -29.54 -1.21 30.46
CA GLY A 232 -28.20 -0.98 31.01
C GLY A 232 -27.65 0.40 30.66
N PRO A 233 -26.66 0.91 31.41
CA PRO A 233 -26.19 2.28 31.27
C PRO A 233 -25.28 2.48 30.06
N HIS A 234 -24.70 1.42 29.50
CA HIS A 234 -23.64 1.54 28.52
C HIS A 234 -24.14 1.73 27.10
N SER A 235 -23.44 2.61 26.38
CA SER A 235 -23.56 2.83 24.94
C SER A 235 -22.20 2.73 24.27
N GLY A 236 -22.10 1.97 23.18
CA GLY A 236 -20.86 1.71 22.45
C GLY A 236 -20.89 2.23 21.03
N TYR A 237 -19.81 2.90 20.59
CA TYR A 237 -19.65 3.40 19.22
C TYR A 237 -18.19 3.64 18.82
N VAL A 238 -17.96 3.88 17.52
CA VAL A 238 -16.62 4.10 16.96
C VAL A 238 -16.41 5.59 16.63
N ASP A 239 -15.22 6.12 16.91
CA ASP A 239 -14.91 7.53 16.73
C ASP A 239 -14.48 7.90 15.29
N GLY A 240 -14.48 9.19 14.98
CA GLY A 240 -13.90 9.79 13.78
C GLY A 240 -14.80 9.85 12.54
N LEU A 241 -15.92 9.11 12.50
CA LEU A 241 -16.97 9.21 11.49
C LEU A 241 -18.34 9.07 12.18
N PRO A 242 -19.46 9.44 11.53
CA PRO A 242 -20.78 9.04 12.01
C PRO A 242 -20.81 7.52 12.25
N SER A 243 -21.40 7.08 13.36
CA SER A 243 -21.33 5.70 13.81
C SER A 243 -22.68 5.21 14.31
N ASP A 244 -23.05 4.00 13.92
CA ASP A 244 -24.14 3.27 14.58
C ASP A 244 -23.77 3.09 16.06
N LYS A 245 -24.71 3.42 16.95
CA LYS A 245 -24.55 3.30 18.39
C LYS A 245 -25.32 2.09 18.90
N VAL A 246 -24.70 1.27 19.74
CA VAL A 246 -25.39 0.23 20.52
C VAL A 246 -25.65 0.77 21.90
N LYS A 247 -26.91 0.77 22.36
CA LYS A 247 -27.33 1.40 23.63
C LYS A 247 -28.03 0.40 24.52
N GLY A 248 -27.96 0.58 25.83
CA GLY A 248 -28.70 -0.24 26.79
C GLY A 248 -27.93 -1.45 27.32
N MET A 249 -26.62 -1.53 27.04
CA MET A 249 -25.79 -2.64 27.50
C MET A 249 -25.51 -2.52 29.00
N GLY A 250 -25.48 -3.65 29.69
CA GLY A 250 -25.21 -3.71 31.13
C GLY A 250 -25.20 -5.14 31.64
N LEU A 251 -25.42 -5.31 32.94
CA LEU A 251 -25.48 -6.59 33.64
C LEU A 251 -26.93 -6.88 34.05
N PRO A 252 -27.71 -7.63 33.23
CA PRO A 252 -29.10 -7.90 33.54
C PRO A 252 -29.24 -8.69 34.82
N LEU A 253 -29.92 -8.12 35.81
CA LEU A 253 -30.11 -8.72 37.13
C LEU A 253 -28.78 -9.19 37.76
N HIS A 254 -27.70 -8.43 37.56
CA HIS A 254 -26.33 -8.73 38.03
C HIS A 254 -25.71 -10.01 37.44
N ARG A 255 -26.24 -10.53 36.32
CA ARG A 255 -25.67 -11.70 35.65
C ARG A 255 -24.37 -11.35 34.92
N HIS A 256 -23.39 -12.23 35.00
CA HIS A 256 -22.15 -12.13 34.21
C HIS A 256 -22.45 -12.42 32.74
N VAL A 257 -22.32 -11.39 31.91
CA VAL A 257 -22.59 -11.45 30.47
C VAL A 257 -21.56 -10.61 29.73
N CYS A 258 -21.38 -10.91 28.44
CA CYS A 258 -20.55 -10.09 27.56
C CYS A 258 -21.31 -9.66 26.31
N TYR A 259 -20.85 -8.58 25.69
CA TYR A 259 -21.35 -8.09 24.41
C TYR A 259 -20.21 -8.12 23.40
N GLU A 260 -20.37 -8.78 22.25
CA GLU A 260 -19.40 -8.71 21.16
C GLU A 260 -19.95 -7.85 20.04
N LEU A 261 -19.27 -6.75 19.75
CA LEU A 261 -19.71 -5.75 18.80
C LEU A 261 -18.67 -5.62 17.68
N THR A 262 -19.12 -5.62 16.43
CA THR A 262 -18.25 -5.41 15.26
C THR A 262 -18.80 -4.28 14.39
N TRP A 263 -17.96 -3.29 14.12
CA TRP A 263 -18.22 -2.24 13.16
C TRP A 263 -17.34 -2.38 11.93
N ARG A 264 -17.89 -2.01 10.78
CA ARG A 264 -17.14 -1.87 9.53
C ARG A 264 -17.35 -0.49 8.95
N LYS A 265 -16.26 0.15 8.52
CA LYS A 265 -16.31 1.38 7.74
C LYS A 265 -17.03 1.10 6.41
N THR A 266 -18.06 1.87 6.09
CA THR A 266 -18.99 1.62 4.98
C THR A 266 -19.36 2.95 4.31
N ILE A 267 -19.69 2.93 3.01
CA ILE A 267 -20.26 4.08 2.29
C ILE A 267 -21.79 3.94 2.21
N HIS A 268 -22.51 4.92 2.75
CA HIS A 268 -23.98 4.90 2.75
C HIS A 268 -24.54 5.01 1.33
N GLY A 269 -25.43 4.10 0.93
CA GLY A 269 -26.11 4.16 -0.37
C GLY A 269 -25.28 3.77 -1.60
N GLY A 270 -24.09 3.17 -1.45
CA GLY A 270 -23.40 2.57 -2.60
C GLY A 270 -24.16 1.34 -3.13
N ALA A 271 -24.40 1.28 -4.44
CA ALA A 271 -25.10 0.16 -5.08
C ALA A 271 -24.44 -1.21 -4.75
N PRO A 272 -25.20 -2.31 -4.61
CA PRO A 272 -24.63 -3.64 -4.36
C PRO A 272 -23.82 -4.09 -5.58
N VAL A 273 -22.53 -4.36 -5.39
CA VAL A 273 -21.67 -4.82 -6.49
C VAL A 273 -21.64 -6.35 -6.49
N VAL A 274 -22.25 -6.96 -7.50
CA VAL A 274 -22.12 -8.40 -7.75
C VAL A 274 -20.68 -8.68 -8.21
N ALA A 275 -20.02 -9.69 -7.65
CA ALA A 275 -18.60 -9.97 -7.88
C ALA A 275 -18.33 -11.40 -8.35
N ASN A 276 -19.11 -11.85 -9.34
CA ASN A 276 -18.99 -13.15 -9.97
C ASN A 276 -18.39 -13.09 -11.39
N SER A 277 -17.95 -11.91 -11.86
CA SER A 277 -17.34 -11.81 -13.18
C SER A 277 -15.93 -12.42 -13.20
N SER A 278 -15.44 -12.73 -14.40
CA SER A 278 -14.06 -13.17 -14.62
C SER A 278 -13.45 -12.57 -15.89
N ILE A 279 -12.13 -12.40 -15.89
CA ILE A 279 -11.35 -12.07 -17.08
C ILE A 279 -10.35 -13.19 -17.30
N THR A 280 -10.40 -13.82 -18.46
CA THR A 280 -9.47 -14.88 -18.88
C THR A 280 -8.74 -14.48 -20.14
N GLY A 281 -7.63 -15.13 -20.46
CA GLY A 281 -7.01 -14.96 -21.76
C GLY A 281 -5.75 -15.77 -21.94
N LYS A 282 -5.23 -15.72 -23.16
CA LYS A 282 -4.00 -16.40 -23.54
C LYS A 282 -2.94 -15.40 -24.01
N ILE A 283 -1.71 -15.58 -23.54
CA ILE A 283 -0.53 -14.90 -24.06
C ILE A 283 0.25 -15.87 -24.94
N SER A 284 0.24 -15.61 -26.25
CA SER A 284 1.06 -16.34 -27.21
C SER A 284 2.45 -15.72 -27.30
N ASN A 285 3.47 -16.58 -27.44
CA ASN A 285 4.89 -16.19 -27.48
C ASN A 285 5.34 -15.40 -26.24
N ALA A 286 4.85 -15.78 -25.07
CA ALA A 286 5.20 -15.13 -23.81
C ALA A 286 6.73 -15.16 -23.60
N LEU A 287 7.29 -14.00 -23.25
CA LEU A 287 8.70 -13.89 -22.89
C LEU A 287 8.92 -14.46 -21.47
N PRO A 288 10.12 -14.96 -21.14
CA PRO A 288 10.45 -15.36 -19.78
C PRO A 288 10.14 -14.25 -18.76
N GLY A 289 9.44 -14.60 -17.67
CA GLY A 289 9.06 -13.63 -16.62
C GLY A 289 7.85 -12.75 -16.97
N THR A 290 7.08 -13.07 -18.02
CA THR A 290 5.83 -12.37 -18.34
C THR A 290 4.86 -12.43 -17.16
N GLN A 291 4.32 -11.27 -16.75
CA GLN A 291 3.19 -11.15 -15.84
C GLN A 291 2.07 -10.38 -16.51
N VAL A 292 0.85 -10.69 -16.11
CA VAL A 292 -0.37 -9.96 -16.47
C VAL A 292 -0.84 -9.21 -15.25
N ALA A 293 -1.05 -7.91 -15.38
CA ALA A 293 -1.69 -7.10 -14.36
C ALA A 293 -3.09 -6.70 -14.85
N LEU A 294 -4.08 -6.96 -14.01
CA LEU A 294 -5.44 -6.45 -14.15
C LEU A 294 -5.58 -5.22 -13.27
N VAL A 295 -5.90 -4.10 -13.88
CA VAL A 295 -6.03 -2.81 -13.22
C VAL A 295 -7.42 -2.24 -13.50
N SER A 296 -8.09 -1.78 -12.47
CA SER A 296 -9.20 -0.82 -12.54
C SER A 296 -8.90 0.32 -11.60
N ASP A 297 -9.81 1.29 -11.51
CA ASP A 297 -9.70 2.39 -10.55
C ASP A 297 -9.62 1.88 -9.10
N THR A 298 -10.13 0.67 -8.82
CA THR A 298 -10.33 0.14 -7.47
C THR A 298 -9.66 -1.22 -7.21
N LEU A 299 -9.03 -1.85 -8.21
CA LEU A 299 -8.47 -3.20 -8.10
C LEU A 299 -7.19 -3.34 -8.93
N ASN A 300 -6.15 -3.87 -8.31
CA ASN A 300 -4.91 -4.28 -8.98
C ASN A 300 -4.61 -5.74 -8.60
N LYS A 301 -4.61 -6.64 -9.58
CA LYS A 301 -4.27 -8.06 -9.41
C LYS A 301 -3.21 -8.43 -10.42
N THR A 302 -2.29 -9.33 -10.06
CA THR A 302 -1.34 -9.92 -11.00
C THR A 302 -1.59 -11.42 -11.16
N ALA A 303 -1.29 -11.92 -12.36
CA ALA A 303 -1.30 -13.34 -12.68
C ALA A 303 -0.06 -13.67 -13.52
N THR A 304 0.56 -14.80 -13.22
CA THR A 304 1.58 -15.39 -14.09
C THR A 304 0.87 -16.35 -15.04
N PRO A 305 1.02 -16.17 -16.38
CA PRO A 305 0.48 -17.13 -17.33
C PRO A 305 1.05 -18.53 -17.06
N ASP A 306 0.23 -19.55 -17.25
CA ASP A 306 0.67 -20.93 -17.12
C ASP A 306 1.65 -21.34 -18.23
N GLY A 307 2.13 -22.59 -18.20
CA GLY A 307 3.05 -23.11 -19.21
C GLY A 307 2.50 -23.14 -20.65
N THR A 308 1.19 -22.93 -20.83
CA THR A 308 0.51 -22.82 -22.13
C THR A 308 0.17 -21.38 -22.51
N GLY A 309 0.47 -20.42 -21.62
CA GLY A 309 0.21 -19.00 -21.77
C GLY A 309 -1.18 -18.56 -21.29
N GLU A 310 -1.98 -19.44 -20.71
CA GLU A 310 -3.32 -19.08 -20.20
C GLU A 310 -3.21 -18.35 -18.86
N TYR A 311 -4.07 -17.36 -18.64
CA TYR A 311 -4.19 -16.61 -17.39
C TYR A 311 -5.66 -16.32 -17.07
N GLY A 312 -5.94 -16.05 -15.79
CA GLY A 312 -7.30 -15.76 -15.35
C GLY A 312 -7.39 -14.97 -14.05
N PHE A 313 -8.42 -14.13 -13.99
CA PHE A 313 -8.83 -13.37 -12.81
C PHE A 313 -10.31 -13.69 -12.55
N THR A 314 -10.63 -14.13 -11.35
CA THR A 314 -12.00 -14.49 -10.94
C THR A 314 -12.49 -13.59 -9.83
N GLN A 315 -13.80 -13.70 -9.53
CA GLN A 315 -14.51 -12.94 -8.51
C GLN A 315 -14.35 -11.43 -8.68
N LEU A 316 -14.58 -10.98 -9.92
CA LEU A 316 -14.43 -9.58 -10.29
C LEU A 316 -15.78 -8.87 -10.11
N PRO A 317 -15.79 -7.73 -9.40
CA PRO A 317 -16.93 -6.84 -9.33
C PRO A 317 -17.32 -6.27 -10.70
N ALA A 318 -18.58 -5.85 -10.85
CA ALA A 318 -18.99 -5.00 -11.96
C ALA A 318 -18.10 -3.74 -12.02
N GLY A 319 -17.62 -3.37 -13.20
CA GLY A 319 -16.68 -2.27 -13.35
C GLY A 319 -15.94 -2.28 -14.67
N THR A 320 -15.10 -1.27 -14.89
CA THR A 320 -14.26 -1.17 -16.08
C THR A 320 -12.82 -1.49 -15.74
N TYR A 321 -12.21 -2.38 -16.52
CA TYR A 321 -10.86 -2.87 -16.28
C TYR A 321 -9.94 -2.66 -17.47
N SER A 322 -8.64 -2.71 -17.18
CA SER A 322 -7.55 -2.73 -18.14
C SER A 322 -6.60 -3.87 -17.82
N ILE A 323 -6.08 -4.51 -18.86
CA ILE A 323 -5.02 -5.51 -18.77
C ILE A 323 -3.72 -4.86 -19.23
N SER A 324 -2.67 -4.97 -18.42
CA SER A 324 -1.31 -4.69 -18.82
C SER A 324 -0.44 -5.94 -18.72
N ILE A 325 0.56 -6.03 -19.59
CA ILE A 325 1.47 -7.17 -19.67
C ILE A 325 2.90 -6.63 -19.57
N THR A 326 3.75 -7.30 -18.77
CA THR A 326 5.17 -6.96 -18.66
C THR A 326 5.81 -6.88 -20.04
N ASN A 327 6.57 -5.82 -20.31
CA ASN A 327 7.21 -5.54 -21.61
C ASN A 327 6.27 -5.21 -22.79
N ALA A 328 4.95 -5.19 -22.59
CA ALA A 328 3.98 -4.75 -23.61
C ALA A 328 3.12 -3.55 -23.17
N GLY A 329 3.09 -3.22 -21.88
CA GLY A 329 2.28 -2.12 -21.35
C GLY A 329 0.79 -2.47 -21.31
N VAL A 330 -0.09 -1.48 -21.37
CA VAL A 330 -1.56 -1.70 -21.39
C VAL A 330 -1.97 -2.25 -22.76
N VAL A 331 -2.46 -3.48 -22.80
CA VAL A 331 -2.84 -4.17 -24.04
C VAL A 331 -4.34 -4.10 -24.33
N LYS A 332 -5.16 -3.91 -23.29
CA LYS A 332 -6.60 -3.66 -23.43
C LYS A 332 -7.09 -2.80 -22.29
N SER A 333 -7.90 -1.81 -22.59
CA SER A 333 -8.63 -1.00 -21.62
C SER A 333 -10.13 -1.01 -21.95
N GLY A 334 -10.95 -0.53 -21.02
CA GLY A 334 -12.40 -0.43 -21.23
C GLY A 334 -13.13 -1.77 -21.15
N ILE A 335 -12.57 -2.77 -20.47
CA ILE A 335 -13.20 -4.08 -20.31
C ILE A 335 -14.33 -3.93 -19.29
N ALA A 336 -15.57 -3.86 -19.78
CA ALA A 336 -16.75 -3.71 -18.93
C ALA A 336 -17.21 -5.07 -18.39
N LEU A 337 -17.26 -5.19 -17.07
CA LEU A 337 -17.85 -6.32 -16.36
C LEU A 337 -19.15 -5.88 -15.67
N ASP A 338 -20.15 -6.75 -15.65
CA ASP A 338 -21.46 -6.50 -15.03
C ASP A 338 -21.61 -7.17 -13.65
N GLY A 339 -20.55 -7.84 -13.19
CA GLY A 339 -20.53 -8.57 -11.93
C GLY A 339 -20.96 -10.03 -12.03
N ASN A 340 -21.32 -10.55 -13.21
CA ASN A 340 -21.58 -11.97 -13.46
C ASN A 340 -20.98 -12.51 -14.78
N ASN A 341 -20.58 -11.63 -15.69
CA ASN A 341 -20.08 -11.99 -17.00
C ASN A 341 -18.59 -12.40 -17.03
N THR A 342 -18.21 -13.11 -18.08
CA THR A 342 -16.81 -13.42 -18.37
C THR A 342 -16.34 -12.63 -19.60
N ALA A 343 -15.19 -11.99 -19.50
CA ALA A 343 -14.51 -11.37 -20.64
C ALA A 343 -13.22 -12.13 -20.99
N ARG A 344 -12.90 -12.18 -22.29
CA ARG A 344 -11.68 -12.82 -22.80
C ARG A 344 -10.76 -11.78 -23.44
N VAL A 345 -9.48 -11.79 -23.06
CA VAL A 345 -8.45 -10.88 -23.60
C VAL A 345 -7.22 -11.69 -23.96
N ASP A 346 -7.12 -12.08 -25.23
CA ASP A 346 -5.93 -12.72 -25.75
C ASP A 346 -4.91 -11.68 -26.22
N PHE A 347 -3.62 -12.00 -26.06
CA PHE A 347 -2.51 -11.18 -26.55
C PHE A 347 -1.46 -12.10 -27.17
N ALA A 348 -0.75 -11.60 -28.19
CA ALA A 348 0.40 -12.27 -28.73
C ALA A 348 1.54 -11.26 -28.79
N PHE A 349 2.68 -11.60 -28.18
CA PHE A 349 3.89 -10.86 -28.53
C PHE A 349 4.15 -11.08 -30.02
N PRO A 350 4.53 -10.02 -30.75
CA PRO A 350 4.90 -10.17 -32.14
C PRO A 350 5.99 -11.24 -32.21
N THR A 351 5.77 -12.26 -33.03
CA THR A 351 6.84 -13.17 -33.46
C THR A 351 7.82 -12.35 -34.26
N GLN A 352 8.78 -11.73 -33.59
CA GLN A 352 9.99 -11.33 -34.27
C GLN A 352 10.69 -12.63 -34.64
N SER A 353 10.88 -12.84 -35.95
CA SER A 353 11.68 -13.98 -36.38
C SER A 353 13.09 -13.81 -35.80
N LEU A 354 13.80 -14.93 -35.60
CA LEU A 354 15.19 -14.88 -35.15
C LEU A 354 16.00 -13.92 -36.05
N GLU A 355 15.75 -13.96 -37.36
CA GLU A 355 16.34 -13.08 -38.35
C GLU A 355 16.01 -11.60 -38.09
N GLY A 356 14.77 -11.28 -37.73
CA GLY A 356 14.34 -9.90 -37.40
C GLY A 356 14.99 -9.39 -36.11
N ALA A 357 15.14 -10.25 -35.09
CA ALA A 357 15.79 -9.90 -33.83
C ALA A 357 17.29 -9.67 -34.04
N ILE A 358 17.95 -10.56 -34.79
CA ILE A 358 19.35 -10.44 -35.16
C ILE A 358 19.59 -9.19 -36.02
N LEU A 359 18.72 -8.89 -36.99
CA LEU A 359 18.84 -7.69 -37.82
C LEU A 359 18.67 -6.41 -36.99
N SER A 360 17.67 -6.35 -36.11
CA SER A 360 17.46 -5.18 -35.24
C SER A 360 18.64 -4.95 -34.29
N HIS A 361 19.25 -6.02 -33.78
CA HIS A 361 20.44 -5.91 -32.93
C HIS A 361 21.67 -5.51 -33.75
N ALA A 362 21.84 -6.08 -34.95
CA ALA A 362 22.92 -5.70 -35.87
C ALA A 362 22.87 -4.22 -36.26
N GLN A 363 21.67 -3.66 -36.45
CA GLN A 363 21.47 -2.23 -36.78
C GLN A 363 21.85 -1.26 -35.65
N GLN A 364 22.02 -1.74 -34.41
CA GLN A 364 22.52 -0.90 -33.31
C GLN A 364 24.03 -0.64 -33.42
N PHE A 365 24.74 -1.46 -34.19
CA PHE A 365 26.14 -1.21 -34.51
C PHE A 365 26.22 -0.27 -35.72
N ARG A 366 27.08 0.74 -35.65
CA ARG A 366 27.39 1.56 -36.82
C ARG A 366 28.09 0.68 -37.85
N TRP A 367 27.36 0.30 -38.91
CA TRP A 367 27.96 -0.39 -40.04
C TRP A 367 28.93 0.58 -40.71
N MET A 368 30.10 0.09 -41.10
CA MET A 368 30.98 0.87 -41.95
C MET A 368 30.51 0.65 -43.40
N PRO A 369 29.84 1.62 -44.04
CA PRO A 369 29.40 1.46 -45.41
C PRO A 369 30.63 1.31 -46.30
N ILE A 370 30.77 0.14 -46.92
CA ILE A 370 31.85 -0.09 -47.89
C ILE A 370 31.39 0.53 -49.21
N ASN A 371 31.99 1.67 -49.57
CA ASN A 371 31.83 2.25 -50.91
C ASN A 371 32.78 1.52 -51.87
N ASP A 372 32.29 0.46 -52.50
CA ASP A 372 33.08 -0.38 -53.41
C ASP A 372 33.45 0.33 -54.74
N GLN A 373 32.83 1.47 -55.02
CA GLN A 373 33.14 2.32 -56.17
C GLN A 373 34.26 3.33 -55.87
N ALA A 374 34.65 3.51 -54.60
CA ALA A 374 35.68 4.46 -54.21
C ALA A 374 37.04 4.12 -54.83
N ALA A 375 37.80 5.14 -55.22
CA ALA A 375 39.10 4.98 -55.86
C ALA A 375 40.09 4.25 -54.94
N LEU A 376 40.10 4.57 -53.64
CA LEU A 376 40.96 3.90 -52.64
C LEU A 376 40.56 2.43 -52.48
N TYR A 377 39.27 2.11 -52.49
CA TYR A 377 38.78 0.73 -52.37
C TYR A 377 39.20 -0.12 -53.55
N ARG A 378 38.97 0.36 -54.78
CA ARG A 378 39.37 -0.36 -56.00
C ARG A 378 40.88 -0.59 -56.05
N PHE A 379 41.66 0.44 -55.70
CA PHE A 379 43.12 0.32 -55.60
C PHE A 379 43.52 -0.72 -54.55
N ALA A 380 42.91 -0.70 -53.37
CA ALA A 380 43.19 -1.65 -52.30
C ALA A 380 42.87 -3.10 -52.72
N GLN A 381 41.75 -3.34 -53.42
CA GLN A 381 41.39 -4.67 -53.92
C GLN A 381 42.37 -5.16 -54.98
N GLN A 382 42.78 -4.31 -55.93
CA GLN A 382 43.79 -4.66 -56.94
C GLN A 382 45.15 -5.01 -56.34
N ASN A 383 45.48 -4.43 -55.18
CA ASN A 383 46.72 -4.68 -54.46
C ASN A 383 46.57 -5.71 -53.31
N ASN A 384 45.43 -6.41 -53.22
CA ASN A 384 45.15 -7.42 -52.19
C ASN A 384 45.32 -6.92 -50.75
N LEU A 385 44.97 -5.67 -50.45
CA LEU A 385 45.18 -5.05 -49.13
C LEU A 385 44.08 -5.39 -48.09
N GLY A 386 43.06 -6.14 -48.50
CA GLY A 386 41.94 -6.58 -47.66
C GLY A 386 40.76 -5.60 -47.68
N TYR A 387 39.93 -5.64 -46.62
CA TYR A 387 38.78 -4.77 -46.46
C TYR A 387 39.13 -3.49 -45.68
N PRO A 388 38.40 -2.39 -45.89
CA PRO A 388 38.59 -1.19 -45.10
C PRO A 388 38.36 -1.50 -43.61
N GLN A 389 39.01 -0.74 -42.74
CA GLN A 389 38.92 -0.82 -41.27
C GLN A 389 38.53 0.53 -40.66
N THR A 390 38.50 1.57 -41.49
CA THR A 390 38.07 2.93 -41.14
C THR A 390 37.21 3.51 -42.27
N ASP A 391 36.42 4.53 -41.96
CA ASP A 391 35.96 5.48 -42.97
C ASP A 391 37.17 6.18 -43.62
N GLU A 392 36.95 6.83 -44.78
CA GLU A 392 37.93 7.74 -45.35
C GLU A 392 38.19 8.90 -44.36
N PHE A 393 39.45 9.27 -44.23
CA PHE A 393 39.89 10.38 -43.38
C PHE A 393 40.67 11.40 -44.19
N ASP A 394 40.50 12.66 -43.82
CA ASP A 394 41.27 13.75 -44.40
C ASP A 394 42.61 13.90 -43.68
N ALA A 395 43.66 14.19 -44.45
CA ALA A 395 44.96 14.54 -43.94
C ALA A 395 45.52 15.75 -44.70
N THR A 396 46.29 16.60 -44.01
CA THR A 396 46.96 17.74 -44.63
C THR A 396 48.46 17.57 -44.49
N PHE A 397 49.20 17.71 -45.59
CA PHE A 397 50.65 17.68 -45.59
C PHE A 397 51.21 18.79 -46.48
N ASN A 398 52.06 19.66 -45.91
CA ASN A 398 52.63 20.83 -46.59
C ASN A 398 51.58 21.73 -47.28
N GLY A 399 50.42 21.91 -46.64
CA GLY A 399 49.31 22.73 -47.17
C GLY A 399 48.43 22.03 -48.21
N GLU A 400 48.75 20.80 -48.58
CA GLU A 400 47.99 20.01 -49.57
C GLU A 400 47.06 19.02 -48.88
N ALA A 401 45.85 18.87 -49.42
CA ALA A 401 44.83 17.98 -48.88
C ALA A 401 44.94 16.56 -49.47
N TYR A 402 44.88 15.57 -48.60
CA TYR A 402 44.89 14.15 -48.90
C TYR A 402 43.64 13.50 -48.33
N VAL A 403 43.21 12.42 -48.97
CA VAL A 403 42.26 11.46 -48.40
C VAL A 403 42.99 10.14 -48.21
N GLY A 404 42.78 9.51 -47.06
CA GLY A 404 43.35 8.22 -46.71
C GLY A 404 42.31 7.27 -46.15
N GLN A 405 42.60 5.98 -46.19
CA GLN A 405 41.77 4.96 -45.57
C GLN A 405 42.63 3.77 -45.16
N VAL A 406 42.33 3.21 -43.99
CA VAL A 406 43.05 2.05 -43.46
C VAL A 406 42.37 0.77 -43.93
N TYR A 407 43.16 -0.18 -44.42
CA TYR A 407 42.75 -1.53 -44.81
C TYR A 407 43.40 -2.58 -43.89
N ASN A 408 43.07 -3.86 -44.05
CA ASN A 408 43.68 -4.93 -43.24
C ASN A 408 45.21 -4.95 -43.31
N LEU A 409 45.79 -4.74 -44.51
CA LEU A 409 47.23 -4.92 -44.75
C LEU A 409 47.99 -3.63 -45.11
N GLY A 410 47.28 -2.51 -45.31
CA GLY A 410 47.90 -1.26 -45.72
C GLY A 410 47.04 -0.03 -45.42
N ILE A 411 47.65 1.15 -45.52
CA ILE A 411 46.97 2.44 -45.49
C ILE A 411 47.10 3.02 -46.90
N VAL A 412 45.96 3.22 -47.55
CA VAL A 412 45.88 3.76 -48.92
C VAL A 412 45.58 5.24 -48.82
N TYR A 413 46.25 6.07 -49.62
CA TYR A 413 46.06 7.52 -49.60
C TYR A 413 46.35 8.14 -50.95
N VAL A 414 45.73 9.30 -51.19
CA VAL A 414 45.92 10.07 -52.44
C VAL A 414 45.67 11.55 -52.17
N LYS A 415 46.33 12.40 -52.97
CA LYS A 415 46.05 13.84 -52.96
C LYS A 415 44.65 14.08 -53.52
N LYS A 416 43.84 14.91 -52.84
CA LYS A 416 42.47 15.21 -53.31
C LYS A 416 42.51 15.81 -54.72
N GLY A 417 41.78 15.19 -55.65
CA GLY A 417 41.75 15.59 -57.05
C GLY A 417 42.76 14.88 -57.97
N ASP A 418 43.73 14.13 -57.43
CA ASP A 418 44.76 13.42 -58.20
C ASP A 418 44.59 11.89 -58.13
N TRP A 419 43.40 11.41 -58.51
CA TRP A 419 42.98 10.01 -58.37
C TRP A 419 43.79 9.01 -59.22
N GLY A 420 44.64 9.48 -60.13
CA GLY A 420 45.56 8.64 -60.90
C GLY A 420 46.82 8.22 -60.14
N ASN A 421 47.14 8.89 -59.03
CA ASN A 421 48.41 8.72 -58.31
C ASN A 421 48.22 8.19 -56.87
N ILE A 422 47.37 7.17 -56.72
CA ILE A 422 47.09 6.53 -55.42
C ILE A 422 48.32 5.78 -54.93
N LYS A 423 48.64 5.94 -53.65
CA LYS A 423 49.76 5.28 -52.97
C LYS A 423 49.26 4.49 -51.77
N TRP A 424 50.07 3.55 -51.32
CA TRP A 424 49.82 2.86 -50.07
C TRP A 424 51.11 2.65 -49.29
N LEU A 425 50.95 2.47 -47.99
CA LEU A 425 52.01 2.10 -47.08
C LEU A 425 51.57 0.88 -46.27
N LYS A 426 52.52 0.00 -45.94
CA LYS A 426 52.24 -1.20 -45.17
C LYS A 426 51.72 -0.80 -43.79
N LYS A 427 50.63 -1.44 -43.36
CA LYS A 427 50.11 -1.24 -42.01
C LYS A 427 51.14 -1.77 -41.00
N PRO A 428 51.49 -0.99 -39.96
CA PRO A 428 52.48 -1.40 -38.97
C PRO A 428 52.08 -2.68 -38.23
#